data_AF-A0A851Q1Q1-F1
#
_entry.id   AF-A0A851Q1Q1-F1
#
_cell.length_a   1.000
_cell.length_b   1.000
_cell.length_c   1.000
_cell.angle_alpha   90.00
_cell.angle_beta   90.00
_cell.angle_gamma   90.00
#
_symmetry.space_group_name_H-M   'P 1'
#
loop_
_entity.id
_entity.type
_entity.pdbx_description
1 polymer ?
#
loop_
_entity_poly.entity_id
_entity_poly.type
_entity_poly.pdbx_seq_one_letter_code
_entity_poly.pdbx_strand_id
1 'polypeptide(L)'
;LPVGALHVEFSHPVNLEEVARINPEVKAGGRFAPKDCIALQKVAIIIPFRNREEHLKYWLYYLHPILQRQQLDYGVYVINQDGEEEFNRAKLLNIGFTEALKEYDYDCFVFSDVDLIPMDDRNTYKCYSQPRHLSVSMDKFGFRLPYNQYFGGVSALSKEQFTKINGFPNNYWGWGGEDDDIFNRLVFKGMGISRPDAIIGKCRMIRHTRDRKNEPNPERFERIAHTRETMSSDGLNTLSYKVLRTDKYPLYTKITVDIGSPHS
;
A
#
# COMPACT_ATOMS: atom_id res chain seq x y z
N LEU A 1 6.62 15.60 -15.73
CA LEU A 1 5.23 16.06 -15.53
C LEU A 1 4.27 14.93 -15.91
N PRO A 2 3.10 14.82 -15.25
CA PRO A 2 2.06 13.84 -15.58
C PRO A 2 1.58 13.96 -17.03
N VAL A 3 1.25 12.83 -17.68
CA VAL A 3 0.75 12.77 -19.07
C VAL A 3 -0.74 12.49 -19.17
N GLY A 4 -1.41 12.19 -18.05
CA GLY A 4 -2.83 11.86 -17.99
C GLY A 4 -3.08 10.36 -18.07
N ALA A 5 -4.11 9.99 -18.84
CA ALA A 5 -4.58 8.61 -18.96
C ALA A 5 -3.51 7.70 -19.58
N LEU A 6 -3.40 6.49 -19.03
CA LEU A 6 -2.42 5.47 -19.40
C LEU A 6 -3.13 4.20 -19.86
N HIS A 7 -2.55 3.54 -20.87
CA HIS A 7 -2.95 2.19 -21.23
C HIS A 7 -2.24 1.19 -20.31
N VAL A 8 -3.01 0.37 -19.59
CA VAL A 8 -2.50 -0.62 -18.63
C VAL A 8 -2.95 -2.00 -19.05
N GLU A 9 -2.03 -2.89 -19.37
CA GLU A 9 -2.31 -4.29 -19.74
C GLU A 9 -1.33 -5.28 -19.09
N PHE A 10 -1.70 -6.56 -19.05
CA PHE A 10 -0.99 -7.62 -18.34
C PHE A 10 -0.73 -8.85 -19.23
N SER A 11 -0.67 -8.65 -20.54
CA SER A 11 -0.49 -9.70 -21.55
C SER A 11 0.99 -10.01 -21.84
N HIS A 12 1.91 -9.11 -21.50
CA HIS A 12 3.31 -9.19 -21.85
C HIS A 12 4.20 -9.43 -20.63
N PRO A 13 5.12 -10.40 -20.66
CA PRO A 13 6.02 -10.65 -19.53
C PRO A 13 6.91 -9.44 -19.26
N VAL A 14 7.18 -9.18 -17.99
CA VAL A 14 8.04 -8.07 -17.55
C VAL A 14 9.39 -8.60 -17.10
N ASN A 15 10.48 -7.98 -17.60
CA ASN A 15 11.84 -8.23 -17.13
C ASN A 15 12.32 -7.06 -16.25
N LEU A 16 12.67 -7.33 -14.99
CA LEU A 16 13.10 -6.28 -14.04
C LEU A 16 14.44 -5.64 -14.37
N GLU A 17 15.35 -6.34 -15.05
CA GLU A 17 16.62 -5.75 -15.51
C GLU A 17 16.34 -4.68 -16.57
N GLU A 18 15.40 -4.96 -17.47
CA GLU A 18 14.95 -3.98 -18.47
C GLU A 18 14.21 -2.82 -17.80
N VAL A 19 13.34 -3.08 -16.82
CA VAL A 19 12.68 -2.02 -16.04
C VAL A 19 13.71 -1.11 -15.36
N ALA A 20 14.76 -1.67 -14.76
CA ALA A 20 15.84 -0.88 -14.17
C ALA A 20 16.60 -0.07 -15.22
N ARG A 21 16.89 -0.67 -16.39
CA ARG A 21 17.60 0.01 -17.50
C ARG A 21 16.82 1.21 -18.03
N ILE A 22 15.50 1.12 -18.16
CA ILE A 22 14.66 2.23 -18.63
C ILE A 22 14.30 3.24 -17.52
N ASN A 23 14.64 2.95 -16.25
CA ASN A 23 14.48 3.85 -15.11
C ASN A 23 15.84 4.12 -14.42
N PRO A 24 16.85 4.68 -15.13
CA PRO A 24 18.22 4.81 -14.61
C PRO A 24 18.35 5.74 -13.40
N GLU A 25 17.36 6.60 -13.17
CA GLU A 25 17.31 7.53 -12.05
C GLU A 25 16.82 6.88 -10.73
N VAL A 26 16.23 5.68 -10.82
CA VAL A 26 15.86 4.89 -9.64
C VAL A 26 17.14 4.24 -9.08
N LYS A 27 17.49 4.64 -7.87
CA LYS A 27 18.64 4.14 -7.12
C LYS A 27 18.28 2.84 -6.38
N ALA A 28 19.32 2.10 -6.02
CA ALA A 28 19.20 0.87 -5.24
C ALA A 28 18.29 1.03 -4.00
N GLY A 29 17.49 0.01 -3.75
CA GLY A 29 16.40 0.02 -2.79
C GLY A 29 15.10 0.63 -3.34
N GLY A 30 15.03 0.96 -4.63
CA GLY A 30 13.83 1.58 -5.24
C GLY A 30 13.63 3.03 -4.85
N ARG A 31 14.74 3.77 -4.67
CA ARG A 31 14.73 5.17 -4.21
C ARG A 31 14.83 6.14 -5.38
N PHE A 32 14.05 7.21 -5.35
CA PHE A 32 14.17 8.29 -6.31
C PHE A 32 13.82 9.62 -5.64
N ALA A 33 14.49 10.69 -6.06
CA ALA A 33 14.11 12.06 -5.76
C ALA A 33 14.45 12.94 -6.99
N PRO A 34 13.66 13.97 -7.29
CA PRO A 34 13.93 14.85 -8.42
C PRO A 34 15.27 15.58 -8.26
N LYS A 35 16.00 15.76 -9.36
CA LYS A 35 17.30 16.48 -9.38
C LYS A 35 17.15 17.99 -9.48
N ASP A 36 16.11 18.45 -10.18
CA ASP A 36 15.94 19.85 -10.55
C ASP A 36 15.01 20.63 -9.60
N CYS A 37 14.46 19.96 -8.58
CA CYS A 37 13.60 20.57 -7.57
C CYS A 37 13.63 19.77 -6.27
N ILE A 38 13.09 20.35 -5.19
CA ILE A 38 12.89 19.66 -3.91
C ILE A 38 11.44 19.17 -3.87
N ALA A 39 11.24 17.86 -3.66
CA ALA A 39 9.91 17.28 -3.51
C ALA A 39 9.22 17.83 -2.25
N LEU A 40 7.93 18.12 -2.34
CA LEU A 40 7.15 18.65 -1.21
C LEU A 40 6.89 17.62 -0.10
N GLN A 41 6.98 16.34 -0.42
CA GLN A 41 6.71 15.23 0.49
C GLN A 41 7.66 14.08 0.20
N LYS A 42 8.01 13.36 1.25
CA LYS A 42 8.83 12.15 1.24
C LYS A 42 7.90 10.95 1.43
N VAL A 43 7.74 10.15 0.39
CA VAL A 43 6.71 9.11 0.30
C VAL A 43 7.31 7.71 0.43
N ALA A 44 6.94 6.99 1.48
CA ALA A 44 7.16 5.55 1.55
C ALA A 44 5.97 4.82 0.92
N ILE A 45 6.22 4.03 -0.13
CA ILE A 45 5.20 3.17 -0.73
C ILE A 45 5.35 1.78 -0.16
N ILE A 46 4.33 1.34 0.57
CA ILE A 46 4.30 0.09 1.32
C ILE A 46 3.39 -0.91 0.62
N ILE A 47 3.95 -2.05 0.25
CA ILE A 47 3.26 -3.12 -0.47
C ILE A 47 3.27 -4.37 0.42
N PRO A 48 2.10 -4.82 0.94
CA PRO A 48 2.00 -6.07 1.68
C PRO A 48 2.11 -7.24 0.69
N PHE A 49 2.91 -8.25 0.99
CA PHE A 49 3.33 -9.19 -0.04
C PHE A 49 3.54 -10.62 0.47
N ARG A 50 3.15 -11.60 -0.35
CA ARG A 50 3.58 -13.01 -0.28
C ARG A 50 3.31 -13.70 -1.61
N ASN A 51 4.31 -14.36 -2.21
CA ASN A 51 4.17 -15.21 -3.40
C ASN A 51 3.45 -14.53 -4.59
N ARG A 52 3.78 -13.27 -4.87
CA ARG A 52 3.16 -12.42 -5.92
C ARG A 52 4.17 -11.80 -6.87
N GLU A 53 5.26 -12.52 -7.16
CA GLU A 53 6.43 -12.00 -7.88
C GLU A 53 6.04 -11.43 -9.26
N GLU A 54 5.23 -12.14 -10.04
CA GLU A 54 4.79 -11.64 -11.36
C GLU A 54 3.95 -10.36 -11.25
N HIS A 55 3.11 -10.23 -10.22
CA HIS A 55 2.33 -9.02 -10.01
C HIS A 55 3.23 -7.84 -9.65
N LEU A 56 4.21 -8.07 -8.78
CA LEU A 56 5.18 -7.04 -8.41
C LEU A 56 5.97 -6.54 -9.62
N LYS A 57 6.30 -7.42 -10.57
CA LYS A 57 6.98 -6.99 -11.80
C LYS A 57 6.13 -5.98 -12.59
N TYR A 58 4.85 -6.28 -12.81
CA TYR A 58 3.93 -5.31 -13.44
C TYR A 58 3.80 -4.03 -12.62
N TRP A 59 3.69 -4.14 -11.30
CA TRP A 59 3.61 -2.97 -10.42
C TRP A 59 4.83 -2.06 -10.60
N LEU A 60 6.03 -2.60 -10.52
CA LEU A 60 7.28 -1.83 -10.68
C LEU A 60 7.39 -1.23 -12.09
N TYR A 61 7.04 -2.00 -13.13
CA TYR A 61 7.04 -1.54 -14.52
C TYR A 61 6.17 -0.30 -14.73
N TYR A 62 4.94 -0.30 -14.20
CA TYR A 62 4.03 0.83 -14.37
C TYR A 62 4.31 1.99 -13.40
N LEU A 63 4.57 1.69 -12.12
CA LEU A 63 4.59 2.73 -11.10
C LEU A 63 5.89 3.55 -11.09
N HIS A 64 7.06 2.97 -11.36
CA HIS A 64 8.30 3.77 -11.34
C HIS A 64 8.24 4.97 -12.29
N PRO A 65 7.85 4.84 -13.57
CA PRO A 65 7.70 5.99 -14.45
C PRO A 65 6.64 7.00 -13.96
N ILE A 66 5.53 6.52 -13.40
CA ILE A 66 4.45 7.37 -12.87
C ILE A 66 4.95 8.22 -11.70
N LEU A 67 5.58 7.59 -10.71
CA LEU A 67 6.05 8.24 -9.50
C LEU A 67 7.16 9.27 -9.79
N GLN A 68 8.05 8.96 -10.75
CA GLN A 68 9.06 9.92 -11.23
C GLN A 68 8.41 11.14 -11.90
N ARG A 69 7.39 10.94 -12.76
CA ARG A 69 6.66 12.04 -13.40
C ARG A 69 5.90 12.93 -12.41
N GLN A 70 5.53 12.37 -11.25
CA GLN A 70 4.92 13.05 -10.12
C GLN A 70 5.92 13.81 -9.22
N GLN A 71 7.22 13.73 -9.52
CA GLN A 71 8.29 14.46 -8.81
C GLN A 71 8.31 14.22 -7.29
N LEU A 72 8.08 12.98 -6.89
CA LEU A 72 8.13 12.55 -5.48
C LEU A 72 9.57 12.24 -5.07
N ASP A 73 9.92 12.50 -3.80
CA ASP A 73 11.00 11.78 -3.12
C ASP A 73 10.37 10.52 -2.54
N TYR A 74 10.68 9.35 -3.10
CA TYR A 74 10.01 8.12 -2.72
C TYR A 74 10.95 6.94 -2.52
N GLY A 75 10.44 5.95 -1.79
CA GLY A 75 10.99 4.60 -1.70
C GLY A 75 9.91 3.54 -1.79
N VAL A 76 10.23 2.42 -2.45
CA VAL A 76 9.32 1.27 -2.59
C VAL A 76 9.72 0.16 -1.62
N TYR A 77 8.81 -0.21 -0.72
CA TYR A 77 8.99 -1.21 0.31
C TYR A 77 8.00 -2.35 0.13
N VAL A 78 8.52 -3.53 -0.18
CA VAL A 78 7.77 -4.78 -0.29
C VAL A 78 7.91 -5.53 1.01
N ILE A 79 6.83 -5.60 1.79
CA ILE A 79 6.81 -6.25 3.11
C ILE A 79 6.35 -7.68 2.93
N ASN A 80 7.31 -8.59 2.90
CA ASN A 80 7.12 -10.00 2.61
C ASN A 80 6.84 -10.79 3.88
N GLN A 81 5.64 -11.35 4.00
CA GLN A 81 5.32 -12.28 5.08
C GLN A 81 6.05 -13.62 4.84
N ASP A 82 6.86 -14.03 5.81
CA ASP A 82 7.47 -15.36 5.84
C ASP A 82 6.47 -16.43 6.32
N GLY A 83 6.70 -17.67 5.92
CA GLY A 83 5.89 -18.81 6.33
C GLY A 83 4.52 -18.96 5.65
N GLU A 84 3.79 -20.00 6.07
CA GLU A 84 2.56 -20.50 5.45
C GLU A 84 1.29 -20.24 6.29
N GLU A 85 1.39 -19.36 7.29
CA GLU A 85 0.25 -18.94 8.12
C GLU A 85 -0.72 -18.05 7.35
N GLU A 86 -1.87 -17.73 7.95
CA GLU A 86 -2.84 -16.80 7.34
C GLU A 86 -2.18 -15.45 7.01
N PHE A 87 -2.50 -14.90 5.84
CA PHE A 87 -1.98 -13.60 5.44
C PHE A 87 -2.58 -12.50 6.31
N ASN A 88 -1.74 -11.56 6.76
CA ASN A 88 -2.20 -10.43 7.57
C ASN A 88 -1.78 -9.11 6.92
N ARG A 89 -2.66 -8.62 6.05
CA ARG A 89 -2.40 -7.41 5.25
C ARG A 89 -2.12 -6.20 6.13
N ALA A 90 -3.02 -5.87 7.05
CA ALA A 90 -2.92 -4.67 7.88
C ALA A 90 -1.66 -4.66 8.77
N LYS A 91 -1.29 -5.81 9.36
CA LYS A 91 -0.06 -5.94 10.15
C LYS A 91 1.20 -5.70 9.31
N LEU A 92 1.26 -6.21 8.08
CA LEU A 92 2.40 -5.94 7.17
C LEU A 92 2.50 -4.46 6.80
N LEU A 93 1.38 -3.75 6.67
CA LEU A 93 1.37 -2.31 6.42
C LEU A 93 1.93 -1.52 7.63
N ASN A 94 1.58 -1.91 8.86
CA ASN A 94 2.19 -1.35 10.09
C ASN A 94 3.70 -1.58 10.16
N ILE A 95 4.15 -2.77 9.77
CA ILE A 95 5.58 -3.12 9.69
C ILE A 95 6.27 -2.22 8.67
N GLY A 96 5.69 -2.06 7.47
CA GLY A 96 6.26 -1.22 6.43
C GLY A 96 6.38 0.24 6.84
N PHE A 97 5.37 0.80 7.52
CA PHE A 97 5.46 2.12 8.13
C PHE A 97 6.65 2.23 9.09
N THR A 98 6.80 1.24 9.98
CA THR A 98 7.82 1.24 11.03
C THR A 98 9.23 1.07 10.48
N GLU A 99 9.43 0.14 9.53
CA GLU A 99 10.73 -0.11 8.92
C GLU A 99 11.16 1.00 7.95
N ALA A 100 10.24 1.56 7.16
CA ALA A 100 10.57 2.65 6.25
C ALA A 100 11.11 3.88 7.00
N LEU A 101 10.56 4.18 8.19
CA LEU A 101 11.02 5.26 9.06
C LEU A 101 12.42 5.07 9.65
N LYS A 102 12.95 3.83 9.67
CA LYS A 102 14.35 3.57 10.06
C LYS A 102 15.34 3.96 8.96
N GLU A 103 14.89 3.92 7.71
CA GLU A 103 15.71 4.19 6.52
C GLU A 103 15.72 5.66 6.13
N TYR A 104 14.59 6.36 6.33
CA TYR A 104 14.45 7.76 5.94
C TYR A 104 13.31 8.44 6.70
N ASP A 105 13.36 9.77 6.80
CA ASP A 105 12.39 10.56 7.56
C ASP A 105 11.10 10.86 6.76
N TYR A 106 10.50 9.81 6.20
CA TYR A 106 9.25 9.90 5.44
C TYR A 106 8.14 10.59 6.23
N ASP A 107 7.39 11.46 5.54
CA ASP A 107 6.25 12.20 6.09
C ASP A 107 4.91 11.73 5.50
N CYS A 108 4.96 10.91 4.45
CA CYS A 108 3.80 10.35 3.77
C CYS A 108 3.97 8.84 3.52
N PHE A 109 2.89 8.09 3.71
CA PHE A 109 2.85 6.64 3.51
C PHE A 109 1.72 6.29 2.56
N VAL A 110 2.05 5.66 1.44
CA VAL A 110 1.09 5.09 0.51
C VAL A 110 1.05 3.59 0.73
N PHE A 111 -0.12 3.07 1.08
CA PHE A 111 -0.35 1.64 1.25
C PHE A 111 -1.01 1.12 -0.02
N SER A 112 -0.33 0.23 -0.74
CA SER A 112 -0.78 -0.23 -2.06
C SER A 112 -0.83 -1.74 -2.12
N ASP A 113 -1.97 -2.28 -2.51
CA ASP A 113 -2.03 -3.65 -3.00
C ASP A 113 -1.16 -3.80 -4.26
N VAL A 114 -0.45 -4.94 -4.36
CA VAL A 114 0.51 -5.22 -5.45
C VAL A 114 -0.15 -5.41 -6.81
N ASP A 115 -1.45 -5.69 -6.83
CA ASP A 115 -2.23 -5.99 -8.02
C ASP A 115 -3.01 -4.77 -8.57
N LEU A 116 -2.87 -3.59 -7.98
CA LEU A 116 -3.59 -2.38 -8.43
C LEU A 116 -2.67 -1.38 -9.11
N ILE A 117 -2.96 -1.09 -10.38
CA ILE A 117 -2.21 -0.13 -11.20
C ILE A 117 -3.10 1.07 -11.55
N PRO A 118 -2.66 2.32 -11.32
CA PRO A 118 -3.42 3.50 -11.69
C PRO A 118 -3.45 3.67 -13.22
N MET A 119 -4.60 4.08 -13.74
CA MET A 119 -4.81 4.29 -15.18
C MET A 119 -4.66 5.76 -15.58
N ASP A 120 -4.27 6.64 -14.65
CA ASP A 120 -4.03 8.06 -14.90
C ASP A 120 -2.98 8.60 -13.92
N ASP A 121 -1.89 9.15 -14.42
CA ASP A 121 -0.79 9.63 -13.56
C ASP A 121 -1.05 11.00 -12.92
N ARG A 122 -2.19 11.64 -13.22
CA ARG A 122 -2.71 12.77 -12.44
C ARG A 122 -3.27 12.31 -11.08
N ASN A 123 -3.50 11.01 -10.88
CA ASN A 123 -3.75 10.44 -9.56
C ASN A 123 -2.43 10.40 -8.77
N THR A 124 -2.08 11.50 -8.08
CA THR A 124 -0.78 11.63 -7.42
C THR A 124 -0.67 10.78 -6.15
N TYR A 125 0.35 9.92 -6.07
CA TYR A 125 0.63 8.99 -4.97
C TYR A 125 1.29 9.72 -3.81
N LYS A 126 0.53 10.58 -3.14
CA LYS A 126 0.99 11.43 -2.04
C LYS A 126 -0.12 11.65 -1.00
N CYS A 127 0.24 12.32 0.08
CA CYS A 127 -0.66 12.57 1.20
C CYS A 127 -1.32 13.96 1.09
N TYR A 128 -2.48 14.08 1.72
CA TYR A 128 -3.31 15.29 1.72
C TYR A 128 -3.69 15.67 3.15
N SER A 129 -4.37 16.80 3.33
CA SER A 129 -4.88 17.26 4.63
C SER A 129 -5.83 16.26 5.31
N GLN A 130 -6.49 15.42 4.51
CA GLN A 130 -7.33 14.32 4.94
C GLN A 130 -6.78 13.00 4.37
N PRO A 131 -6.97 11.85 5.08
CA PRO A 131 -6.64 10.52 4.57
C PRO A 131 -7.13 10.33 3.14
N ARG A 132 -6.24 9.84 2.27
CA ARG A 132 -6.49 9.77 0.84
C ARG A 132 -6.82 8.35 0.42
N HIS A 133 -7.96 8.14 -0.23
CA HIS A 133 -8.25 6.90 -0.95
C HIS A 133 -7.93 7.12 -2.43
N LEU A 134 -6.96 6.37 -2.98
CA LEU A 134 -6.43 6.54 -4.34
C LEU A 134 -7.11 5.64 -5.36
N SER A 135 -7.53 4.42 -4.98
CA SER A 135 -8.17 3.43 -5.86
C SER A 135 -9.71 3.50 -5.84
N VAL A 136 -10.27 4.66 -6.18
CA VAL A 136 -11.72 4.94 -6.04
C VAL A 136 -12.59 4.28 -7.13
N SER A 137 -12.00 3.92 -8.27
CA SER A 137 -12.71 3.40 -9.43
C SER A 137 -11.96 2.20 -10.04
N MET A 138 -12.18 1.01 -9.48
CA MET A 138 -11.50 -0.21 -9.94
C MET A 138 -12.30 -0.94 -11.03
N ASP A 139 -11.60 -1.46 -12.04
CA ASP A 139 -12.20 -2.24 -13.12
C ASP A 139 -12.96 -3.49 -12.62
N LYS A 140 -12.44 -4.17 -11.57
CA LYS A 140 -13.09 -5.32 -10.92
C LYS A 140 -14.49 -5.01 -10.36
N PHE A 141 -14.77 -3.73 -10.07
CA PHE A 141 -16.05 -3.24 -9.58
C PHE A 141 -16.80 -2.42 -10.63
N GLY A 142 -16.47 -2.59 -11.91
CA GLY A 142 -17.11 -1.85 -13.01
C GLY A 142 -16.83 -0.35 -12.97
N PHE A 143 -15.65 0.05 -12.48
CA PHE A 143 -15.25 1.45 -12.32
C PHE A 143 -16.15 2.26 -11.38
N ARG A 144 -16.70 1.62 -10.36
CA ARG A 144 -17.53 2.25 -9.32
C ARG A 144 -16.94 1.98 -7.95
N LEU A 145 -17.15 2.92 -7.04
CA LEU A 145 -16.84 2.72 -5.63
C LEU A 145 -17.83 1.71 -5.05
N PRO A 146 -17.38 0.62 -4.38
CA PRO A 146 -18.29 -0.41 -3.87
C PRO A 146 -19.34 0.13 -2.90
N TYR A 147 -18.92 1.01 -1.99
CA TYR A 147 -19.74 1.74 -1.03
C TYR A 147 -18.96 2.95 -0.49
N ASN A 148 -19.64 3.95 0.08
CA ASN A 148 -19.04 5.23 0.42
C ASN A 148 -17.89 5.15 1.44
N GLN A 149 -17.95 4.18 2.35
CA GLN A 149 -16.96 3.93 3.39
C GLN A 149 -15.75 3.11 2.91
N TYR A 150 -15.77 2.59 1.68
CA TYR A 150 -14.71 1.73 1.15
C TYR A 150 -13.36 2.47 1.11
N PHE A 151 -12.34 1.87 1.73
CA PHE A 151 -10.99 2.42 1.86
C PHE A 151 -9.87 1.42 1.46
N GLY A 152 -10.25 0.30 0.84
CA GLY A 152 -9.32 -0.73 0.40
C GLY A 152 -8.59 -0.44 -0.91
N GLY A 153 -7.62 -1.29 -1.25
CA GLY A 153 -6.80 -1.15 -2.45
C GLY A 153 -5.56 -0.28 -2.25
N VAL A 154 -5.67 1.00 -2.58
CA VAL A 154 -4.58 1.98 -2.48
C VAL A 154 -5.05 3.19 -1.68
N SER A 155 -4.34 3.49 -0.59
CA SER A 155 -4.59 4.65 0.26
C SER A 155 -3.30 5.38 0.64
N ALA A 156 -3.41 6.61 1.11
CA ALA A 156 -2.27 7.37 1.61
C ALA A 156 -2.62 8.14 2.89
N LEU A 157 -1.77 8.01 3.90
CA LEU A 157 -1.88 8.72 5.17
C LEU A 157 -0.56 9.41 5.48
N SER A 158 -0.63 10.65 5.97
CA SER A 158 0.56 11.30 6.53
C SER A 158 1.03 10.57 7.78
N LYS A 159 2.30 10.78 8.16
CA LYS A 159 2.85 10.25 9.43
C LYS A 159 1.95 10.60 10.63
N GLU A 160 1.45 11.84 10.65
CA GLU A 160 0.54 12.32 11.70
C GLU A 160 -0.80 11.58 11.68
N GLN A 161 -1.44 11.48 10.51
CA GLN A 161 -2.74 10.79 10.36
C GLN A 161 -2.64 9.33 10.79
N PHE A 162 -1.59 8.63 10.36
CA PHE A 162 -1.36 7.22 10.69
C PHE A 162 -1.08 7.03 12.19
N THR A 163 -0.25 7.88 12.79
CA THR A 163 0.04 7.81 14.23
C THR A 163 -1.19 8.16 15.07
N LYS A 164 -2.01 9.12 14.63
CA LYS A 164 -3.24 9.56 15.33
C LYS A 164 -4.27 8.44 15.50
N ILE A 165 -4.31 7.48 14.58
CA ILE A 165 -5.19 6.30 14.66
C ILE A 165 -4.54 5.07 15.32
N ASN A 166 -3.33 5.22 15.86
CA ASN A 166 -2.52 4.09 16.36
C ASN A 166 -2.21 3.07 15.24
N GLY A 167 -2.02 3.52 13.99
CA GLY A 167 -1.89 2.64 12.83
C GLY A 167 -3.11 1.76 12.59
N PHE A 168 -2.88 0.65 11.91
CA PHE A 168 -3.91 -0.31 11.48
C PHE A 168 -4.06 -1.47 12.47
N PRO A 169 -5.17 -2.22 12.49
CA PRO A 169 -5.31 -3.36 13.38
C PRO A 169 -4.33 -4.48 13.02
N ASN A 170 -3.79 -5.19 14.02
CA ASN A 170 -2.88 -6.32 13.79
C ASN A 170 -3.59 -7.67 13.82
N ASN A 171 -4.86 -7.73 14.23
CA ASN A 171 -5.58 -8.97 14.51
C ASN A 171 -6.52 -9.43 13.37
N TYR A 172 -6.44 -8.82 12.19
CA TYR A 172 -7.17 -9.27 10.99
C TYR A 172 -6.33 -10.28 10.22
N TRP A 173 -6.52 -11.56 10.54
CA TRP A 173 -5.93 -12.69 9.83
C TRP A 173 -6.89 -13.19 8.75
N GLY A 174 -6.39 -13.37 7.53
CA GLY A 174 -7.21 -13.70 6.36
C GLY A 174 -7.83 -12.47 5.69
N TRP A 175 -8.80 -12.72 4.80
CA TRP A 175 -9.36 -11.71 3.92
C TRP A 175 -10.52 -10.94 4.54
N GLY A 176 -10.40 -9.60 4.54
CA GLY A 176 -11.49 -8.65 4.59
C GLY A 176 -11.82 -8.07 5.97
N GLY A 177 -12.32 -6.84 5.93
CA GLY A 177 -12.82 -6.06 7.07
C GLY A 177 -11.78 -5.16 7.73
N GLU A 178 -10.50 -5.37 7.48
CA GLU A 178 -9.43 -4.51 8.01
C GLU A 178 -9.50 -3.11 7.40
N ASP A 179 -9.87 -2.99 6.12
CA ASP A 179 -10.05 -1.70 5.45
C ASP A 179 -11.21 -0.89 6.04
N ASP A 180 -12.28 -1.58 6.46
CA ASP A 180 -13.45 -0.97 7.09
C ASP A 180 -13.12 -0.54 8.53
N ASP A 181 -12.32 -1.33 9.25
CA ASP A 181 -11.75 -0.94 10.55
C ASP A 181 -10.90 0.32 10.42
N ILE A 182 -9.99 0.37 9.44
CA ILE A 182 -9.16 1.54 9.15
C ILE A 182 -10.04 2.77 8.87
N PHE A 183 -11.08 2.63 8.05
CA PHE A 183 -12.05 3.71 7.81
C PHE A 183 -12.70 4.18 9.12
N ASN A 184 -13.17 3.26 9.96
CA ASN A 184 -13.79 3.58 11.24
C ASN A 184 -12.81 4.32 12.16
N ARG A 185 -11.55 3.88 12.26
CA ARG A 185 -10.51 4.56 13.04
C ARG A 185 -10.31 6.01 12.59
N LEU A 186 -10.28 6.23 11.27
CA LEU A 186 -10.13 7.56 10.69
C LEU A 186 -11.30 8.47 11.09
N VAL A 187 -12.53 7.98 10.95
CA VAL A 187 -13.76 8.72 11.30
C VAL A 187 -13.82 9.00 12.81
N PHE A 188 -13.49 8.03 13.67
CA PHE A 188 -13.45 8.23 15.12
C PHE A 188 -12.40 9.26 15.57
N LYS A 189 -11.36 9.50 14.77
CA LYS A 189 -10.38 10.58 14.99
C LYS A 189 -10.74 11.89 14.29
N GLY A 190 -11.99 12.01 13.82
CA GLY A 190 -12.56 13.22 13.23
C GLY A 190 -12.04 13.53 11.82
N MET A 191 -11.51 12.53 11.11
CA MET A 191 -10.99 12.69 9.74
C MET A 191 -12.04 12.30 8.71
N GLY A 192 -12.10 13.04 7.61
CA GLY A 192 -12.87 12.71 6.41
C GLY A 192 -12.00 11.98 5.39
N ILE A 193 -12.61 11.36 4.38
CA ILE A 193 -11.85 10.70 3.31
C ILE A 193 -11.74 11.62 2.09
N SER A 194 -10.51 11.94 1.70
CA SER A 194 -10.20 12.62 0.44
C SER A 194 -10.11 11.61 -0.70
N ARG A 195 -10.63 11.97 -1.88
CA ARG A 195 -10.65 11.12 -3.08
C ARG A 195 -10.32 11.94 -4.33
N PRO A 196 -9.61 11.36 -5.33
CA PRO A 196 -9.51 11.97 -6.65
C PRO A 196 -10.89 11.98 -7.33
N ASP A 197 -11.00 12.76 -8.41
CA ASP A 197 -12.08 12.57 -9.36
C ASP A 197 -12.13 11.12 -9.84
N ALA A 198 -13.33 10.56 -10.05
CA ALA A 198 -13.51 9.16 -10.37
C ALA A 198 -12.90 8.74 -11.72
N ILE A 199 -12.75 9.67 -12.67
CA ILE A 199 -12.10 9.42 -13.97
C ILE A 199 -10.59 9.29 -13.77
N ILE A 200 -9.99 10.18 -12.97
CA ILE A 200 -8.57 10.18 -12.65
C ILE A 200 -8.22 9.00 -11.73
N GLY A 201 -9.10 8.66 -10.79
CA GLY A 201 -8.90 7.59 -9.82
C GLY A 201 -9.19 6.18 -10.34
N LYS A 202 -9.15 5.97 -11.66
CA LYS A 202 -9.31 4.64 -12.26
C LYS A 202 -8.10 3.77 -12.00
N CYS A 203 -8.34 2.53 -11.59
CA CYS A 203 -7.31 1.52 -11.39
C CYS A 203 -7.68 0.23 -12.11
N ARG A 204 -6.65 -0.47 -12.61
CA ARG A 204 -6.77 -1.79 -13.19
C ARG A 204 -6.20 -2.83 -12.24
N MET A 205 -6.97 -3.89 -11.98
CA MET A 205 -6.54 -5.01 -11.15
C MET A 205 -5.88 -6.10 -12.00
N ILE A 206 -4.69 -6.54 -11.61
CA ILE A 206 -4.08 -7.77 -12.12
C ILE A 206 -4.93 -8.94 -11.62
N ARG A 207 -5.63 -9.60 -12.54
CA ARG A 207 -6.57 -10.67 -12.16
C ARG A 207 -5.83 -11.88 -11.62
N HIS A 208 -6.37 -12.44 -10.54
CA HIS A 208 -5.91 -13.68 -9.96
C HIS A 208 -7.06 -14.43 -9.27
N THR A 209 -6.89 -15.75 -9.09
CA THR A 209 -7.74 -16.52 -8.19
C THR A 209 -7.41 -16.16 -6.74
N ARG A 210 -8.36 -16.34 -5.82
CA ARG A 210 -8.11 -16.11 -4.39
C ARG A 210 -6.95 -17.00 -3.92
N ASP A 211 -6.05 -16.43 -3.13
CA ASP A 211 -4.90 -17.15 -2.60
C ASP A 211 -5.32 -18.13 -1.51
N ARG A 212 -4.60 -19.25 -1.41
CA ARG A 212 -4.61 -20.08 -0.20
C ARG A 212 -4.13 -19.24 0.98
N LYS A 213 -4.65 -19.50 2.19
CA LYS A 213 -4.26 -18.75 3.40
C LYS A 213 -4.66 -17.26 3.35
N ASN A 214 -5.70 -16.97 2.59
CA ASN A 214 -6.37 -15.67 2.50
C ASN A 214 -7.89 -15.87 2.36
N GLU A 215 -8.39 -16.87 3.09
CA GLU A 215 -9.81 -17.19 3.19
C GLU A 215 -10.55 -16.04 3.91
N PRO A 216 -11.87 -15.87 3.67
CA PRO A 216 -12.62 -14.80 4.31
C PRO A 216 -12.54 -14.91 5.83
N ASN A 217 -12.08 -13.84 6.48
CA ASN A 217 -12.01 -13.77 7.94
C ASN A 217 -13.45 -13.91 8.50
N PRO A 218 -13.73 -14.94 9.33
CA PRO A 218 -15.06 -15.17 9.89
C PRO A 218 -15.46 -14.09 10.92
N GLU A 219 -14.49 -13.49 11.60
CA GLU A 219 -14.69 -12.49 12.66
C GLU A 219 -14.79 -11.06 12.13
N ARG A 220 -14.66 -10.84 10.81
CA ARG A 220 -14.52 -9.50 10.22
C ARG A 220 -15.62 -8.51 10.64
N PHE A 221 -16.88 -8.94 10.67
CA PHE A 221 -18.00 -8.07 11.00
C PHE A 221 -18.03 -7.72 12.49
N GLU A 222 -17.69 -8.68 13.34
CA GLU A 222 -17.56 -8.46 14.78
C GLU A 222 -16.43 -7.47 15.06
N ARG A 223 -15.25 -7.66 14.44
CA ARG A 223 -14.10 -6.77 14.64
C ARG A 223 -14.41 -5.34 14.19
N ILE A 224 -15.10 -5.15 13.04
CA ILE A 224 -15.55 -3.83 12.57
C ILE A 224 -16.48 -3.16 13.58
N ALA A 225 -17.40 -3.92 14.19
CA ALA A 225 -18.33 -3.38 15.18
C ALA A 225 -17.62 -2.91 16.46
N HIS A 226 -16.44 -3.49 16.77
CA HIS A 226 -15.65 -3.21 17.96
C HIS A 226 -14.40 -2.37 17.69
N THR A 227 -14.31 -1.69 16.54
CA THR A 227 -13.15 -0.85 16.21
C THR A 227 -12.93 0.24 17.25
N ARG A 228 -14.00 0.87 17.76
CA ARG A 228 -13.89 1.98 18.72
C ARG A 228 -13.26 1.52 20.05
N GLU A 229 -13.63 0.32 20.48
CA GLU A 229 -13.17 -0.29 21.72
C GLU A 229 -11.72 -0.79 21.59
N THR A 230 -11.32 -1.25 20.40
CA THR A 230 -10.03 -1.92 20.19
C THR A 230 -8.93 -1.03 19.59
N MET A 231 -9.25 0.08 18.91
CA MET A 231 -8.25 0.86 18.17
C MET A 231 -7.12 1.43 19.03
N SER A 232 -7.35 1.69 20.32
CA SER A 232 -6.31 2.15 21.26
C SER A 232 -5.42 1.03 21.80
N SER A 233 -5.86 -0.22 21.71
CA SER A 233 -5.17 -1.40 22.26
C SER A 233 -4.71 -2.41 21.21
N ASP A 234 -5.07 -2.22 19.94
CA ASP A 234 -4.55 -2.99 18.82
C ASP A 234 -4.10 -2.04 17.70
N GLY A 235 -2.79 -1.97 17.47
CA GLY A 235 -2.20 -1.14 16.43
C GLY A 235 -0.68 -1.04 16.55
N LEU A 236 -0.10 0.12 16.25
CA LEU A 236 1.33 0.37 16.35
C LEU A 236 1.90 0.04 17.73
N ASN A 237 1.15 0.35 18.79
CA ASN A 237 1.57 0.10 20.17
C ASN A 237 1.66 -1.39 20.57
N THR A 238 1.01 -2.28 19.82
CA THR A 238 1.04 -3.73 20.03
C THR A 238 1.70 -4.49 18.88
N LEU A 239 2.32 -3.76 17.94
CA LEU A 239 2.97 -4.33 16.78
C LEU A 239 4.16 -5.21 17.21
N SER A 240 4.05 -6.51 16.97
CA SER A 240 5.09 -7.50 17.24
C SER A 240 5.41 -8.31 15.99
N TYR A 241 6.70 -8.39 15.65
CA TYR A 241 7.25 -9.07 14.48
C TYR A 241 8.77 -9.22 14.62
N LYS A 242 9.37 -10.05 13.77
CA LYS A 242 10.82 -10.20 13.63
C LYS A 242 11.22 -9.98 12.17
N VAL A 243 12.16 -9.06 11.93
CA VAL A 243 12.80 -8.93 10.62
C VAL A 243 13.77 -10.09 10.43
N LEU A 244 13.53 -10.91 9.41
CA LEU A 244 14.39 -12.03 9.05
C LEU A 244 15.47 -11.60 8.05
N ARG A 245 15.10 -10.78 7.07
CA ARG A 245 16.01 -10.30 6.03
C ARG A 245 15.54 -8.98 5.42
N THR A 246 16.50 -8.15 5.02
CA THR A 246 16.27 -6.93 4.24
C THR A 246 17.15 -6.96 2.99
N ASP A 247 16.51 -7.05 1.81
CA ASP A 247 17.18 -7.12 0.52
C ASP A 247 16.94 -5.81 -0.27
N LYS A 248 18.00 -5.08 -0.62
CA LYS A 248 17.92 -3.86 -1.43
C LYS A 248 18.16 -4.18 -2.91
N TYR A 249 17.08 -4.42 -3.65
CA TYR A 249 17.12 -4.61 -5.10
C TYR A 249 17.20 -3.27 -5.83
N PRO A 250 17.55 -3.23 -7.13
CA PRO A 250 17.59 -1.97 -7.89
C PRO A 250 16.30 -1.15 -7.82
N LEU A 251 15.14 -1.83 -7.87
CA LEU A 251 13.82 -1.20 -8.01
C LEU A 251 13.00 -1.15 -6.71
N TYR A 252 13.39 -1.87 -5.66
CA TYR A 252 12.63 -1.91 -4.41
C TYR A 252 13.47 -2.46 -3.26
N THR A 253 13.02 -2.21 -2.03
CA THR A 253 13.52 -2.87 -0.83
C THR A 253 12.53 -3.95 -0.41
N LYS A 254 12.98 -5.21 -0.31
CA LYS A 254 12.17 -6.31 0.23
C LYS A 254 12.53 -6.54 1.68
N ILE A 255 11.54 -6.51 2.56
CA ILE A 255 11.71 -6.79 3.99
C ILE A 255 10.92 -8.04 4.31
N THR A 256 11.62 -9.14 4.56
CA THR A 256 11.00 -10.42 4.94
C THR A 256 10.85 -10.48 6.44
N VAL A 257 9.62 -10.70 6.90
CA VAL A 257 9.26 -10.65 8.32
C VAL A 257 8.47 -11.88 8.76
N ASP A 258 8.77 -12.34 9.96
CA ASP A 258 7.92 -13.25 10.73
C ASP A 258 6.97 -12.41 11.58
N ILE A 259 5.67 -12.67 11.46
CA ILE A 259 4.62 -11.90 12.14
C ILE A 259 3.86 -12.73 13.18
N GLY A 260 4.34 -13.93 13.51
CA GLY A 260 3.65 -14.87 14.39
C GLY A 260 2.43 -15.51 13.74
N SER A 261 1.53 -16.06 14.56
CA SER A 261 0.32 -16.73 14.10
C SER A 261 -0.92 -16.16 14.79
N PRO A 262 -2.14 -16.40 14.27
CA PRO A 262 -3.38 -15.97 14.94
C PRO A 262 -3.60 -16.56 16.34
N HIS A 263 -2.86 -17.61 16.71
CA HIS A 263 -3.02 -18.35 17.97
C HIS A 263 -1.83 -18.21 18.94
N SER A 264 -0.82 -17.39 18.60
CA SER A 264 0.38 -17.17 19.40
C SER A 264 0.25 -16.01 20.38
#